data_AF-A0A9E2CQQ3-F1
#
_entry.id   AF-A0A9E2CQQ3-F1
#
_cell.length_a   1.000
_cell.length_b   1.000
_cell.length_c   1.000
_cell.angle_alpha   90.00
_cell.angle_beta   90.00
_cell.angle_gamma   90.00
#
_symmetry.space_group_name_H-M   'P 1'
#
loop_
_entity.id
_entity.type
_entity.pdbx_description
1 polymer ?
#
loop_
_entity_poly.entity_id
_entity_poly.type
_entity_poly.pdbx_seq_one_letter_code
_entity_poly.pdbx_strand_id
1 'polypeptide(L)'
;MILKLLLLTFITYRLAEMVSEEELPFGIMARIRHFVGERATHQYGLWWTLAELLSCSLCSGFWIAIGLGWMLFGFPDGVWYGAAVAGAQAFLVRSNNA
;
A
#
# COMPACT_ATOMS: atom_id res chain seq x y z
N MET A 1 8.44 -11.66 -18.61
CA MET A 1 8.64 -11.30 -17.19
C MET A 1 8.47 -9.81 -16.94
N ILE A 2 9.17 -8.94 -17.67
CA ILE A 2 9.14 -7.48 -17.48
C ILE A 2 7.72 -6.88 -17.52
N LEU A 3 6.90 -7.26 -18.51
CA LEU A 3 5.52 -6.78 -18.61
C LEU A 3 4.67 -7.14 -17.37
N LYS A 4 4.87 -8.32 -16.78
CA LYS A 4 4.15 -8.74 -15.57
C LYS A 4 4.56 -7.89 -14.36
N LEU A 5 5.85 -7.57 -14.25
CA LEU A 5 6.34 -6.68 -13.18
C LEU A 5 5.79 -5.27 -13.32
N LEU A 6 5.77 -4.71 -14.54
CA LEU A 6 5.18 -3.40 -14.78
C LEU A 6 3.69 -3.37 -14.42
N LEU A 7 2.93 -4.37 -14.87
CA LEU A 7 1.52 -4.49 -14.52
C LEU A 7 1.32 -4.63 -13.01
N LEU A 8 2.15 -5.43 -12.33
CA LEU A 8 2.09 -5.57 -10.87
C LEU A 8 2.32 -4.23 -10.19
N THR A 9 3.34 -3.46 -10.61
CA THR A 9 3.64 -2.13 -10.08
C THR A 9 2.49 -1.14 -10.27
N PHE A 10 1.85 -1.12 -11.44
CA PHE A 10 0.69 -0.25 -11.68
C PHE A 10 -0.52 -0.68 -10.84
N ILE A 11 -0.78 -1.98 -10.74
CA ILE A 11 -1.89 -2.50 -9.93
C ILE A 11 -1.68 -2.19 -8.45
N THR A 12 -0.48 -2.45 -7.92
CA THR A 12 -0.17 -2.16 -6.52
C THR A 12 -0.23 -0.66 -6.26
N TYR A 13 0.22 0.18 -7.20
CA TYR A 13 0.16 1.64 -7.09
C TYR A 13 -1.28 2.11 -7.02
N ARG A 14 -2.13 1.64 -7.93
CA ARG A 14 -3.53 2.06 -7.96
C ARG A 14 -4.33 1.56 -6.78
N LEU A 15 -4.05 0.33 -6.30
CA LEU A 15 -4.63 -0.18 -5.05
C LEU A 15 -4.21 0.67 -3.84
N ALA A 16 -2.94 1.07 -3.77
CA ALA A 16 -2.45 1.92 -2.69
C ALA A 16 -3.16 3.28 -2.67
N GLU A 17 -3.30 3.90 -3.84
CA GLU A 17 -3.99 5.19 -4.00
C GLU A 17 -5.49 5.08 -3.66
N MET A 18 -6.14 3.98 -4.05
CA MET A 18 -7.52 3.68 -3.62
C MET A 18 -7.66 3.53 -2.10
N VAL A 19 -6.64 2.98 -1.45
CA VAL A 19 -6.61 2.76 0.01
C VAL A 19 -6.34 4.07 0.76
N SER A 20 -5.44 4.92 0.28
CA SER A 20 -5.00 6.12 1.01
C SER A 20 -5.74 7.40 0.65
N GLU A 21 -6.12 7.58 -0.62
CA GLU A 21 -6.60 8.86 -1.13
C GLU A 21 -8.04 8.78 -1.65
N GLU A 22 -8.40 7.74 -2.40
CA GLU A 22 -9.75 7.66 -2.96
C GLU A 22 -10.79 7.19 -1.93
N GLU A 23 -12.04 7.60 -2.13
CA GLU A 23 -13.19 7.11 -1.39
C GLU A 23 -13.80 5.91 -2.13
N LEU A 24 -13.69 4.72 -1.54
CA LEU A 24 -14.40 3.53 -2.02
C LEU A 24 -15.93 3.75 -1.95
N PRO A 25 -16.71 3.06 -2.81
CA PRO A 25 -18.17 3.14 -2.78
C PRO A 25 -18.70 2.89 -1.37
N PHE A 26 -19.76 3.63 -1.00
CA PHE A 26 -20.35 3.65 0.34
C PHE A 26 -19.48 4.28 1.44
N GLY A 27 -18.39 4.98 1.10
CA GLY A 27 -17.54 5.69 2.08
C GLY A 27 -16.87 4.76 3.09
N ILE A 28 -16.72 3.48 2.73
CA ILE A 28 -16.20 2.44 3.62
C ILE A 28 -14.79 2.80 4.08
N MET A 29 -13.96 3.32 3.17
CA MET A 29 -12.60 3.68 3.49
C MET A 29 -12.51 4.87 4.43
N ALA A 30 -13.37 5.88 4.25
CA ALA A 30 -13.47 7.02 5.17
C ALA A 30 -13.88 6.55 6.58
N ARG A 31 -14.85 5.62 6.69
CA ARG A 31 -15.26 5.04 7.97
C ARG A 31 -14.13 4.24 8.62
N ILE A 32 -13.36 3.46 7.85
CA ILE A 32 -12.20 2.71 8.36
C ILE A 32 -11.12 3.67 8.86
N ARG A 33 -10.75 4.69 8.06
CA ARG A 33 -9.74 5.70 8.44
C ARG A 33 -10.16 6.43 9.72
N HIS A 34 -11.43 6.83 9.82
CA HIS A 34 -11.97 7.46 11.04
C HIS A 34 -11.93 6.55 12.26
N PHE A 35 -12.40 5.30 12.11
CA PHE A 35 -12.46 4.32 13.19
C PHE A 35 -11.07 3.91 13.71
N VAL A 36 -10.08 3.87 12.82
CA VAL A 36 -8.67 3.61 13.18
C VAL A 36 -8.05 4.87 13.80
N GLY A 37 -8.32 6.06 13.25
CA GLY A 37 -7.86 7.35 13.78
C GLY A 37 -8.34 7.61 15.21
N GLU A 38 -9.61 7.33 15.52
CA GLU A 38 -10.16 7.47 16.88
C GLU A 38 -9.49 6.55 17.90
N ARG A 39 -8.95 5.39 17.47
CA ARG A 39 -8.23 4.44 18.33
C ARG A 39 -6.73 4.68 18.37
N ALA A 40 -6.19 5.56 17.54
CA ALA A 40 -4.78 5.94 17.55
C ALA A 40 -4.46 6.90 18.72
N THR A 41 -4.88 6.56 19.93
CA THR A 41 -4.76 7.40 21.14
C THR A 41 -3.35 7.42 21.74
N HIS A 42 -2.49 6.45 21.38
CA HIS A 42 -1.11 6.38 21.82
C HIS A 42 -0.15 6.40 20.63
N GLN A 43 0.76 7.37 20.62
CA GLN A 43 1.89 7.37 19.70
C GLN A 43 2.65 6.05 19.83
N TYR A 44 2.98 5.45 18.68
CA TYR A 44 3.65 4.13 18.56
C TYR A 44 2.81 2.90 18.96
N GLY A 45 1.51 3.05 19.25
CA GLY A 45 0.60 1.92 19.40
C GLY A 45 0.29 1.21 18.07
N LEU A 46 -0.20 -0.03 18.13
CA LEU A 46 -0.59 -0.81 16.94
C LEU A 46 -1.67 -0.09 16.10
N TRP A 47 -2.57 0.66 16.74
CA TRP A 47 -3.58 1.47 16.06
C TRP A 47 -2.99 2.70 15.39
N TRP A 48 -1.93 3.29 15.97
CA TRP A 48 -1.21 4.42 15.37
C TRP A 48 -0.45 3.98 14.12
N THR A 49 0.26 2.83 14.16
CA THR A 49 0.94 2.30 12.97
C THR A 49 -0.04 1.90 11.88
N LEU A 50 -1.22 1.35 12.21
CA LEU A 50 -2.28 1.11 11.23
C LEU A 50 -2.83 2.42 10.64
N ALA A 51 -3.01 3.46 11.45
CA ALA A 51 -3.45 4.76 10.97
C ALA A 51 -2.44 5.33 9.96
N GLU A 52 -1.14 5.26 10.29
CA GLU A 52 -0.04 5.66 9.41
C GLU A 52 -0.07 4.86 8.09
N LEU A 53 -0.29 3.54 8.20
CA LEU A 53 -0.34 2.64 7.04
C LEU A 53 -1.47 2.97 6.08
N LEU A 54 -2.65 3.29 6.62
CA LEU A 54 -3.85 3.60 5.85
C LEU A 54 -3.84 5.03 5.31
N SER A 55 -3.05 5.92 5.91
CA SER A 55 -2.95 7.32 5.48
C SER A 55 -1.84 7.53 4.44
N CYS A 56 -0.85 6.63 4.37
CA CYS A 56 0.28 6.76 3.44
C CYS A 56 0.18 5.77 2.27
N SER A 57 0.11 6.29 1.04
CA SER A 57 0.09 5.50 -0.20
C SER A 57 1.34 4.63 -0.36
N LEU A 58 2.51 5.14 0.05
CA LEU A 58 3.77 4.38 0.04
C LEU A 58 3.72 3.20 1.03
N CYS A 59 3.22 3.43 2.23
CA CYS A 59 3.16 2.40 3.26
C CYS A 59 2.18 1.29 2.89
N SER A 60 0.95 1.65 2.49
CA SER A 60 -0.03 0.67 2.00
C SER A 60 0.46 -0.06 0.76
N GLY A 61 1.03 0.66 -0.21
CA GLY A 61 1.60 0.08 -1.44
C GLY A 61 2.69 -0.95 -1.19
N PHE A 62 3.61 -0.68 -0.25
CA PHE A 62 4.67 -1.61 0.13
C PHE A 62 4.13 -2.95 0.63
N TRP A 63 3.17 -2.94 1.55
CA TRP A 63 2.57 -4.18 2.08
C TRP A 63 1.74 -4.92 1.04
N ILE A 64 1.01 -4.20 0.20
CA ILE A 64 0.24 -4.79 -0.91
C ILE A 64 1.20 -5.45 -1.90
N ALA A 65 2.32 -4.80 -2.24
CA ALA A 65 3.33 -5.35 -3.16
C ALA A 65 4.02 -6.60 -2.60
N ILE A 66 4.37 -6.61 -1.31
CA ILE A 66 4.94 -7.80 -0.65
C ILE A 66 3.92 -8.93 -0.60
N GLY A 67 2.67 -8.64 -0.21
CA GLY A 67 1.61 -9.65 -0.14
C GLY A 67 1.33 -10.29 -1.50
N LEU A 68 1.19 -9.46 -2.55
CA LEU A 68 0.99 -9.95 -3.91
C LEU A 68 2.22 -10.66 -4.47
N GLY A 69 3.42 -10.15 -4.20
CA GLY A 69 4.67 -10.78 -4.59
C GLY A 69 4.80 -12.18 -3.99
N TRP A 70 4.50 -12.32 -2.69
CA TRP A 70 4.52 -13.60 -2.01
C TRP A 70 3.45 -14.55 -2.54
N MET A 71 2.23 -14.07 -2.79
CA MET A 71 1.13 -14.88 -3.32
C MET A 71 1.42 -15.41 -4.73
N LEU A 72 2.09 -14.62 -5.59
CA LEU A 72 2.32 -14.97 -6.99
C LEU A 72 3.60 -15.78 -7.22
N PHE A 73 4.64 -15.56 -6.42
CA PHE A 73 5.96 -16.14 -6.65
C PHE A 73 6.46 -17.07 -5.52
N GLY A 74 5.73 -17.16 -4.40
CA GLY A 74 6.10 -18.02 -3.27
C GLY A 74 7.29 -17.49 -2.47
N PHE A 75 7.68 -18.23 -1.44
CA PHE A 75 8.84 -17.89 -0.60
C PHE A 75 10.10 -18.62 -1.11
N PRO A 76 11.28 -17.97 -1.20
CA PRO A 76 11.60 -16.59 -0.77
C PRO A 76 11.50 -15.54 -1.89
N ASP A 77 11.41 -15.95 -3.15
CA ASP A 77 11.54 -15.06 -4.31
C ASP A 77 10.47 -13.96 -4.35
N GLY A 78 9.26 -14.25 -3.87
CA GLY A 78 8.16 -13.29 -3.81
C GLY A 78 8.42 -12.07 -2.93
N VAL A 79 9.27 -12.20 -1.91
CA VAL A 79 9.68 -11.07 -1.06
C VAL A 79 10.58 -10.11 -1.85
N TRP A 80 11.54 -10.66 -2.61
CA TRP A 80 12.44 -9.86 -3.45
C TRP A 80 11.70 -9.18 -4.59
N TYR A 81 10.80 -9.90 -5.27
CA TYR A 81 9.96 -9.29 -6.32
C TYR A 81 9.00 -8.24 -5.76
N GLY A 82 8.40 -8.50 -4.59
CA GLY A 82 7.55 -7.53 -3.89
C GLY A 82 8.31 -6.26 -3.49
N ALA A 83 9.54 -6.40 -2.99
CA ALA A 83 10.41 -5.27 -2.65
C ALA A 83 10.84 -4.46 -3.88
N ALA A 84 11.15 -5.13 -5.00
CA ALA A 84 11.47 -4.46 -6.26
C ALA A 84 10.28 -3.64 -6.79
N VAL A 85 9.07 -4.20 -6.68
CA VAL A 85 7.82 -3.52 -7.07
C VAL A 85 7.54 -2.33 -6.16
N ALA A 86 7.67 -2.50 -4.84
CA ALA A 86 7.50 -1.40 -3.89
C ALA A 86 8.51 -0.25 -4.13
N GLY A 87 9.77 -0.58 -4.45
CA GLY A 87 10.77 0.39 -4.86
C GLY A 87 10.36 1.16 -6.12
N ALA A 88 9.83 0.47 -7.13
CA ALA A 88 9.35 1.10 -8.36
C ALA A 88 8.14 2.03 -8.10
N GLN A 89 7.23 1.66 -7.20
CA GLN A 89 6.10 2.50 -6.81
C GLN A 89 6.54 3.80 -6.12
N ALA A 90 7.61 3.76 -5.33
CA ALA A 90 8.09 4.94 -4.63
C ALA A 90 8.52 6.06 -5.58
N PHE A 91 9.06 5.71 -6.76
CA PHE A 91 9.36 6.68 -7.81
C PHE A 91 8.09 7.29 -8.42
N LEU A 92 7.04 6.50 -8.62
CA LEU A 92 5.77 6.95 -9.18
C LEU A 92 5.02 7.90 -8.23
N VAL A 93 4.96 7.56 -6.95
CA VAL A 93 4.34 8.42 -5.92
C VAL A 93 5.08 9.77 -5.83
N ARG A 94 6.41 9.76 -5.83
CA ARG A 94 7.21 11.00 -5.78
C ARG A 94 7.02 11.87 -7.01
N SER A 95 6.85 11.28 -8.19
CA SER A 95 6.61 12.02 -9.43
C SER A 95 5.24 12.70 -9.47
N ASN A 96 4.24 12.17 -8.77
CA ASN A 96 2.89 12.74 -8.76
C ASN A 96 2.76 13.92 -7.76
N ASN A 97 3.65 13.99 -6.78
CA ASN A 97 3.68 15.03 -5.74
C ASN A 97 4.68 16.16 -6.02
N ALA A 98 5.36 16.14 -7.17
CA ALA A 98 6.33 17.14 -7.63
C ALA A 98 5.69 18.06 -8.67
#